data_AF-A0A933JT09-F1
#
_entry.id   AF-A0A933JT09-F1
#
_cell.length_a   1.000
_cell.length_b   1.000
_cell.length_c   1.000
_cell.angle_alpha   90.00
_cell.angle_beta   90.00
_cell.angle_gamma   90.00
#
_symmetry.space_group_name_H-M   'P 1'
#
loop_
_entity.id
_entity.type
_entity.pdbx_description
1 polymer ?
#
loop_
_entity_poly.entity_id
_entity_poly.type
_entity_poly.pdbx_seq_one_letter_code
_entity_poly.pdbx_strand_id
1 'polypeptide(L)'
;MRSALSVPLLLAVGCLAEDDYRDGGRTHHVFRSLGLARPEGGRSPGFDLDAWTSTKIDQRGCRQPDYVSPEGQPGVDNQFAEILPLIDVAGEGALAAFIQNAIDEGRLLIMPELREYGPDLNFRLLRGADQPLLGTDGRILENQTLALDPEGRVFGEYSGATFDGATLFVGPMDVDFLVVVFEILYQVRLQHTRISITFDETGVGRGVLAGAVDTAELRSVAKTAGERADIDLLGILGTIFEDLADLNQDPTGVCRALSMVATFETVPVFTY
;
A
#
# COMPACT_ATOMS: atom_id res chain seq x y z
N MET A 1 34.46 21.85 -41.76
CA MET A 1 33.41 20.81 -41.78
C MET A 1 32.78 20.80 -40.39
N ARG A 2 31.50 21.18 -40.32
CA ARG A 2 30.71 21.26 -39.08
C ARG A 2 30.16 19.86 -38.78
N SER A 3 30.46 19.30 -37.61
CA SER A 3 29.75 18.11 -37.11
C SER A 3 28.74 18.57 -36.07
N ALA A 4 27.49 18.23 -36.33
CA ALA A 4 26.33 18.56 -35.52
C ALA A 4 26.27 17.66 -34.27
N LEU A 5 25.92 18.28 -33.14
CA LEU A 5 25.45 17.62 -31.93
C LEU A 5 24.18 16.81 -32.26
N SER A 6 24.06 15.62 -31.68
CA SER A 6 22.76 14.97 -31.46
C SER A 6 22.59 14.75 -29.96
N VAL A 7 21.70 15.55 -29.38
CA VAL A 7 21.16 15.40 -28.02
C VAL A 7 19.81 14.69 -28.21
N PRO A 8 19.59 13.47 -27.69
CA PRO A 8 18.25 12.91 -27.66
C PRO A 8 17.52 13.38 -26.39
N LEU A 9 16.59 14.31 -26.63
CA LEU A 9 15.19 14.20 -26.19
C LEU A 9 14.93 13.88 -24.71
N LEU A 10 15.06 14.91 -23.88
CA LEU A 10 14.71 14.97 -22.46
C LEU A 10 13.34 15.68 -22.29
N LEU A 11 12.31 15.21 -23.01
CA LEU A 11 11.07 15.98 -23.25
C LEU A 11 9.77 15.32 -22.74
N ALA A 12 9.85 14.30 -21.88
CA ALA A 12 8.66 13.63 -21.32
C ALA A 12 8.47 13.82 -19.81
N VAL A 13 9.39 14.51 -19.12
CA VAL A 13 9.24 14.84 -17.67
C VAL A 13 8.46 16.15 -17.47
N GLY A 14 8.36 16.98 -18.51
CA GLY A 14 7.76 18.33 -18.42
C GLY A 14 6.24 18.41 -18.22
N CYS A 15 5.49 17.29 -18.29
CA CYS A 15 4.05 17.29 -17.94
C CYS A 15 3.76 16.95 -16.47
N LEU A 16 4.76 16.54 -15.69
CA LEU A 16 4.60 16.29 -14.25
C LEU A 16 5.41 17.27 -13.37
N ALA A 17 6.26 18.14 -13.94
CA ALA A 17 7.23 18.89 -13.12
C ALA A 17 7.53 20.35 -13.50
N GLU A 18 7.06 20.92 -14.62
CA GLU A 18 7.66 22.20 -15.09
C GLU A 18 6.82 23.48 -15.00
N ASP A 19 5.54 23.48 -14.62
CA ASP A 19 4.77 24.74 -14.58
C ASP A 19 3.97 25.06 -13.30
N ASP A 20 4.00 24.23 -12.25
CA ASP A 20 3.15 24.44 -11.06
C ASP A 20 3.88 25.03 -9.83
N TYR A 21 5.16 25.39 -9.95
CA TYR A 21 5.96 25.91 -8.81
C TYR A 21 5.77 27.42 -8.54
N ARG A 22 4.71 28.04 -9.07
CA ARG A 22 4.44 29.48 -8.88
C ARG A 22 3.06 29.70 -8.25
N ASP A 23 3.06 29.62 -6.92
CA ASP A 23 2.13 30.33 -6.02
C ASP A 23 0.63 29.97 -6.19
N GLY A 24 0.21 28.81 -5.65
CA GLY A 24 -1.21 28.45 -5.53
C GLY A 24 -1.54 26.96 -5.35
N GLY A 25 -1.09 26.32 -4.27
CA GLY A 25 -1.37 24.91 -3.95
C GLY A 25 -0.32 23.94 -4.47
N ARG A 26 0.05 22.93 -3.68
CA ARG A 26 0.89 21.82 -4.14
C ARG A 26 -0.02 20.72 -4.68
N THR A 27 0.23 20.26 -5.90
CA THR A 27 -0.46 19.09 -6.46
C THR A 27 0.07 17.83 -5.78
N HIS A 28 -0.82 17.14 -5.07
CA HIS A 28 -0.60 15.85 -4.42
C HIS A 28 -1.53 14.80 -5.02
N HIS A 29 -1.34 13.55 -4.63
CA HIS A 29 -2.33 12.51 -4.86
C HIS A 29 -3.01 12.14 -3.55
N VAL A 30 -4.24 11.64 -3.63
CA VAL A 30 -4.93 11.00 -2.51
C VAL A 30 -5.41 9.62 -2.92
N PHE A 31 -5.36 8.66 -2.01
CA PHE A 31 -5.96 7.33 -2.23
C PHE A 31 -7.48 7.48 -2.38
N ARG A 32 -8.00 7.14 -3.56
CA ARG A 32 -9.44 7.09 -3.86
C ARG A 32 -10.04 5.72 -3.55
N SER A 33 -9.23 4.67 -3.62
CA SER A 33 -9.63 3.32 -3.25
C SER A 33 -8.44 2.54 -2.70
N LEU A 34 -8.74 1.55 -1.86
CA LEU A 34 -7.79 0.60 -1.33
C LEU A 34 -8.49 -0.75 -1.16
N GLY A 35 -7.83 -1.82 -1.60
CA GLY A 35 -8.34 -3.18 -1.43
C GLY A 35 -7.21 -4.18 -1.24
N LEU A 36 -7.45 -5.19 -0.42
CA LEU A 36 -6.50 -6.29 -0.24
C LEU A 36 -6.53 -7.18 -1.49
N ALA A 37 -5.35 -7.50 -2.02
CA ALA A 37 -5.22 -8.25 -3.26
C ALA A 37 -5.61 -9.71 -3.04
N ARG A 38 -6.41 -10.24 -3.97
CA ARG A 38 -6.85 -11.64 -3.97
C ARG A 38 -6.16 -12.38 -5.12
N PRO A 39 -5.40 -13.45 -4.83
CA PRO A 39 -4.78 -14.27 -5.85
C PRO A 39 -5.82 -14.99 -6.72
N GLU A 40 -5.49 -15.18 -7.99
CA GLU A 40 -6.28 -15.96 -8.94
C GLU A 40 -5.38 -16.93 -9.70
N GLY A 41 -5.70 -18.23 -9.65
CA GLY A 41 -4.93 -19.25 -10.39
C GLY A 41 -3.44 -19.30 -10.04
N GLY A 42 -3.08 -19.03 -8.78
CA GLY A 42 -1.69 -18.96 -8.33
C GLY A 42 -0.96 -17.68 -8.71
N ARG A 43 -1.70 -16.67 -9.19
CA ARG A 43 -1.16 -15.35 -9.52
C ARG A 43 -1.66 -14.28 -8.56
N SER A 44 -0.79 -13.38 -8.16
CA SER A 44 -1.13 -12.22 -7.31
C SER A 44 -0.34 -11.02 -7.79
N PRO A 45 -0.91 -9.80 -7.82
CA PRO A 45 -0.07 -8.61 -7.82
C PRO A 45 0.75 -8.59 -6.52
N GLY A 46 1.87 -7.87 -6.53
CA GLY A 46 2.72 -7.73 -5.35
C GLY A 46 4.19 -7.64 -5.71
N PHE A 47 5.03 -7.95 -4.73
CA PHE A 47 6.48 -7.92 -4.82
C PHE A 47 7.06 -9.17 -4.17
N ASP A 48 8.29 -9.49 -4.58
CA ASP A 48 9.20 -10.33 -3.83
C ASP A 48 9.85 -9.48 -2.71
N LEU A 49 9.45 -9.76 -1.48
CA LEU A 49 9.82 -9.06 -0.26
C LEU A 49 11.09 -9.65 0.38
N ASP A 50 11.41 -10.91 0.14
CA ASP A 50 12.52 -11.62 0.78
C ASP A 50 13.65 -12.08 -0.18
N ALA A 51 13.53 -11.69 -1.45
CA ALA A 51 14.39 -12.05 -2.57
C ALA A 51 14.52 -13.58 -2.74
N TRP A 52 13.43 -14.31 -2.52
CA TRP A 52 13.37 -15.76 -2.61
C TRP A 52 12.14 -16.21 -3.39
N THR A 53 12.19 -17.43 -3.90
CA THR A 53 11.02 -18.09 -4.48
C THR A 53 10.79 -19.38 -3.72
N SER A 54 9.84 -19.35 -2.81
CA SER A 54 9.49 -20.41 -1.89
C SER A 54 8.56 -21.45 -2.52
N THR A 55 8.53 -22.64 -1.91
CA THR A 55 7.62 -23.73 -2.28
C THR A 55 7.08 -24.41 -1.03
N LYS A 56 6.09 -25.30 -1.16
CA LYS A 56 5.51 -26.04 -0.03
C LYS A 56 6.47 -26.95 0.76
N ILE A 57 7.67 -27.20 0.24
CA ILE A 57 8.71 -27.98 0.93
C ILE A 57 9.88 -27.12 1.39
N ASP A 58 9.87 -25.84 1.04
CA ASP A 58 10.91 -24.89 1.39
C ASP A 58 10.80 -24.50 2.86
N GLN A 59 11.89 -24.66 3.61
CA GLN A 59 11.91 -24.31 5.03
C GLN A 59 12.14 -22.82 5.28
N ARG A 60 12.79 -22.12 4.35
CA ARG A 60 13.09 -20.68 4.47
C ARG A 60 11.80 -19.87 4.38
N GLY A 61 10.95 -20.14 3.40
CA GLY A 61 9.62 -19.53 3.28
C GLY A 61 8.55 -20.17 4.17
N CYS A 62 8.95 -20.88 5.24
CA CYS A 62 8.05 -21.56 6.16
C CYS A 62 6.97 -22.44 5.51
N ARG A 63 7.34 -23.08 4.39
CA ARG A 63 6.48 -23.94 3.55
C ARG A 63 5.26 -23.24 2.98
N GLN A 64 5.25 -21.93 3.03
CA GLN A 64 4.35 -21.10 2.26
C GLN A 64 4.91 -21.03 0.83
N PRO A 65 4.11 -21.29 -0.22
CA PRO A 65 4.54 -21.10 -1.59
C PRO A 65 4.23 -19.69 -2.07
N ASP A 66 5.15 -19.06 -2.79
CA ASP A 66 4.92 -17.74 -3.36
C ASP A 66 3.99 -17.79 -4.56
N TYR A 67 3.39 -16.63 -4.84
CA TYR A 67 2.63 -16.40 -6.05
C TYR A 67 3.53 -15.98 -7.22
N VAL A 68 2.94 -15.97 -8.40
CA VAL A 68 3.54 -15.39 -9.61
C VAL A 68 2.81 -14.08 -9.93
N SER A 69 3.54 -13.03 -10.30
CA SER A 69 2.93 -11.77 -10.74
C SER A 69 2.06 -11.99 -12.00
N PRO A 70 1.10 -11.09 -12.30
CA PRO A 70 0.37 -11.14 -13.55
C PRO A 70 1.28 -11.17 -14.80
N GLU A 71 2.44 -10.53 -14.73
CA GLU A 71 3.47 -10.45 -15.77
C GLU A 71 4.37 -11.71 -15.82
N GLY A 72 4.22 -12.64 -14.88
CA GLY A 72 4.96 -13.90 -14.84
C GLY A 72 6.22 -13.88 -13.96
N GLN A 73 6.42 -12.85 -13.14
CA GLN A 73 7.56 -12.79 -12.23
C GLN A 73 7.29 -13.68 -11.00
N PRO A 74 8.15 -14.65 -10.67
CA PRO A 74 7.98 -15.49 -9.48
C PRO A 74 8.33 -14.73 -8.19
N GLY A 75 7.96 -15.30 -7.04
CA GLY A 75 8.38 -14.82 -5.72
C GLY A 75 7.45 -13.79 -5.10
N VAL A 76 6.20 -13.66 -5.55
CA VAL A 76 5.28 -12.67 -4.96
C VAL A 76 4.76 -13.17 -3.61
N ASP A 77 5.10 -12.45 -2.54
CA ASP A 77 4.62 -12.72 -1.19
C ASP A 77 3.23 -12.08 -0.96
N ASN A 78 2.19 -12.89 -0.71
CA ASN A 78 0.85 -12.41 -0.36
C ASN A 78 0.05 -13.40 0.51
N GLN A 79 0.67 -13.96 1.54
CA GLN A 79 0.07 -15.03 2.34
C GLN A 79 -1.12 -14.59 3.20
N PHE A 80 -1.24 -13.29 3.50
CA PHE A 80 -2.45 -12.74 4.12
C PHE A 80 -3.72 -13.01 3.29
N ALA A 81 -3.58 -13.15 1.97
CA ALA A 81 -4.72 -13.39 1.08
C ALA A 81 -5.46 -14.71 1.38
N GLU A 82 -4.76 -15.71 1.91
CA GLU A 82 -5.35 -17.00 2.30
C GLU A 82 -6.32 -16.86 3.50
N ILE A 83 -6.20 -15.78 4.28
CA ILE A 83 -7.05 -15.51 5.45
C ILE A 83 -8.30 -14.71 5.05
N LEU A 84 -8.24 -13.97 3.93
CA LEU A 84 -9.33 -13.09 3.50
C LEU A 84 -10.71 -13.78 3.45
N PRO A 85 -10.87 -15.02 2.94
CA PRO A 85 -12.16 -15.69 2.95
C PRO A 85 -12.74 -15.88 4.35
N LEU A 86 -11.89 -16.16 5.35
CA LEU A 86 -12.32 -16.32 6.73
C LEU A 86 -12.69 -14.97 7.36
N ILE A 87 -11.93 -13.92 7.06
CA ILE A 87 -12.26 -12.55 7.47
C ILE A 87 -13.58 -12.10 6.85
N ASP A 88 -13.84 -12.45 5.58
CA ASP A 88 -15.11 -12.14 4.92
C ASP A 88 -16.27 -12.86 5.61
N VAL A 89 -16.11 -14.12 6.01
CA VAL A 89 -17.16 -14.84 6.76
C VAL A 89 -17.39 -14.20 8.12
N ALA A 90 -16.33 -13.86 8.85
CA ALA A 90 -16.43 -13.25 10.18
C ALA A 90 -16.97 -11.80 10.14
N GLY A 91 -16.67 -11.06 9.08
CA GLY A 91 -17.08 -9.67 8.86
C GLY A 91 -18.25 -9.51 7.91
N GLU A 92 -18.97 -10.59 7.58
CA GLU A 92 -20.11 -10.60 6.64
C GLU A 92 -19.82 -9.94 5.28
N GLY A 93 -18.58 -10.04 4.80
CA GLY A 93 -18.11 -9.46 3.55
C GLY A 93 -17.94 -7.93 3.57
N ALA A 94 -18.09 -7.30 4.74
CA ALA A 94 -18.12 -5.84 4.86
C ALA A 94 -16.72 -5.19 4.90
N LEU A 95 -15.62 -5.94 4.99
CA LEU A 95 -14.27 -5.40 5.12
C LEU A 95 -13.93 -4.36 4.04
N ALA A 96 -14.17 -4.69 2.77
CA ALA A 96 -13.90 -3.78 1.66
C ALA A 96 -14.75 -2.51 1.74
N ALA A 97 -16.02 -2.65 2.16
CA ALA A 97 -16.92 -1.51 2.37
C ALA A 97 -16.46 -0.64 3.55
N PHE A 98 -15.96 -1.22 4.65
CA PHE A 98 -15.45 -0.46 5.78
C PHE A 98 -14.19 0.33 5.44
N ILE A 99 -13.26 -0.25 4.69
CA ILE A 99 -12.07 0.46 4.20
C ILE A 99 -12.49 1.61 3.29
N GLN A 100 -13.40 1.35 2.35
CA GLN A 100 -13.85 2.38 1.42
C GLN A 100 -14.61 3.51 2.12
N ASN A 101 -15.53 3.18 3.05
CA ASN A 101 -16.23 4.17 3.86
C ASN A 101 -15.26 5.02 4.68
N ALA A 102 -14.19 4.42 5.22
CA ALA A 102 -13.17 5.16 5.96
C ALA A 102 -12.43 6.18 5.07
N ILE A 103 -12.17 5.85 3.80
CA ILE A 103 -11.60 6.78 2.81
C ILE A 103 -12.60 7.89 2.49
N ASP A 104 -13.83 7.51 2.16
CA ASP A 104 -14.87 8.45 1.71
C ASP A 104 -15.33 9.41 2.82
N GLU A 105 -15.27 8.98 4.08
CA GLU A 105 -15.56 9.82 5.26
C GLU A 105 -14.34 10.63 5.74
N GLY A 106 -13.18 10.52 5.07
CA GLY A 106 -11.96 11.24 5.45
C GLY A 106 -11.24 10.68 6.69
N ARG A 107 -11.70 9.55 7.25
CA ARG A 107 -11.03 8.88 8.38
C ARG A 107 -9.70 8.25 7.99
N LEU A 108 -9.56 7.85 6.73
CA LEU A 108 -8.37 7.27 6.12
C LEU A 108 -7.97 8.04 4.85
N LEU A 109 -7.43 9.24 5.02
CA LEU A 109 -6.83 10.00 3.91
C LEU A 109 -5.32 9.77 3.84
N ILE A 110 -4.90 9.00 2.84
CA ILE A 110 -3.48 8.73 2.56
C ILE A 110 -3.10 9.54 1.32
N MET A 111 -2.08 10.39 1.46
CA MET A 111 -1.65 11.29 0.42
C MET A 111 -0.18 11.05 0.05
N PRO A 112 0.08 10.32 -1.05
CA PRO A 112 1.42 10.21 -1.59
C PRO A 112 1.97 11.57 -2.00
N GLU A 113 3.19 11.84 -1.57
CA GLU A 113 3.94 13.03 -1.92
C GLU A 113 5.28 12.61 -2.51
N LEU A 114 5.59 13.16 -3.69
CA LEU A 114 6.92 13.12 -4.28
C LEU A 114 7.59 14.47 -4.11
N ARG A 115 8.85 14.47 -3.68
CA ARG A 115 9.70 15.66 -3.61
C ARG A 115 11.08 15.36 -4.16
N GLU A 116 11.55 16.22 -5.03
CA GLU A 116 12.95 16.23 -5.43
C GLU A 116 13.78 16.93 -4.35
N TYR A 117 14.84 16.25 -3.88
CA TYR A 117 15.82 16.86 -2.99
C TYR A 117 17.22 16.53 -3.49
N GLY A 118 17.77 17.42 -4.32
CA GLY A 118 19.05 17.18 -5.00
C GLY A 118 18.89 16.09 -6.07
N PRO A 119 19.78 15.08 -6.12
CA PRO A 119 19.70 14.00 -7.12
C PRO A 119 18.64 12.95 -6.79
N ASP A 120 18.11 12.93 -5.57
CA ASP A 120 17.23 11.86 -5.08
C ASP A 120 15.76 12.28 -5.13
N LEU A 121 14.91 11.33 -5.53
CA LEU A 121 13.47 11.44 -5.43
C LEU A 121 13.02 10.88 -4.07
N ASN A 122 12.39 11.73 -3.27
CA ASN A 122 11.89 11.39 -1.93
C ASN A 122 10.39 11.15 -2.01
N PHE A 123 9.93 10.07 -1.39
CA PHE A 123 8.55 9.69 -1.32
C PHE A 123 8.07 9.73 0.13
N ARG A 124 6.87 10.28 0.36
CA ARG A 124 6.23 10.31 1.68
C ARG A 124 4.78 9.89 1.54
N LEU A 125 4.29 9.11 2.49
CA LEU A 125 2.86 8.86 2.69
C LEU A 125 2.37 9.78 3.80
N LEU A 126 1.67 10.84 3.42
CA LEU A 126 1.13 11.81 4.37
C LEU A 126 -0.27 11.42 4.82
N ARG A 127 -0.69 11.92 5.97
CA ARG A 127 -2.07 11.86 6.42
C ARG A 127 -2.81 13.16 6.06
N GLY A 128 -4.02 13.02 5.52
CA GLY A 128 -4.98 14.12 5.37
C GLY A 128 -5.87 14.30 6.61
N ALA A 129 -6.49 15.48 6.74
CA ALA A 129 -7.32 15.84 7.89
C ALA A 129 -8.72 16.36 7.56
N ASP A 130 -9.11 16.38 6.27
CA ASP A 130 -10.42 16.90 5.84
C ASP A 130 -11.39 15.77 5.46
N GLN A 131 -12.67 16.11 5.33
CA GLN A 131 -13.66 15.21 4.70
C GLN A 131 -13.71 15.50 3.20
N PRO A 132 -13.38 14.53 2.33
CA PRO A 132 -13.34 14.78 0.89
C PRO A 132 -14.75 14.98 0.32
N LEU A 133 -14.85 15.81 -0.71
CA LEU A 133 -16.02 15.86 -1.57
C LEU A 133 -16.06 14.60 -2.44
N LEU A 134 -17.25 14.00 -2.52
CA LEU A 134 -17.51 12.79 -3.31
C LEU A 134 -18.27 13.13 -4.59
N GLY A 135 -17.96 12.39 -5.65
CA GLY A 135 -18.67 12.44 -6.91
C GLY A 135 -20.02 11.72 -6.84
N THR A 136 -20.75 11.73 -7.95
CA THR A 136 -22.04 11.00 -8.07
C THR A 136 -21.88 9.48 -8.03
N ASP A 137 -20.65 8.99 -8.21
CA ASP A 137 -20.24 7.59 -8.08
C ASP A 137 -19.86 7.21 -6.63
N GLY A 138 -19.93 8.16 -5.69
CA GLY A 138 -19.58 7.95 -4.29
C GLY A 138 -18.08 7.91 -4.02
N ARG A 139 -17.23 8.32 -4.96
CA ARG A 139 -15.76 8.33 -4.79
C ARG A 139 -15.22 9.74 -4.64
N ILE A 140 -14.04 9.88 -4.02
CA ILE A 140 -13.34 11.16 -3.89
C ILE A 140 -13.20 11.85 -5.26
N LEU A 141 -13.66 13.10 -5.33
CA LEU A 141 -13.48 13.96 -6.50
C LEU A 141 -12.02 14.32 -6.70
N GLU A 142 -11.58 14.29 -7.95
CA GLU A 142 -10.27 14.82 -8.36
C GLU A 142 -10.22 16.35 -8.25
N ASN A 143 -9.00 16.88 -8.18
CA ASN A 143 -8.68 18.32 -8.25
C ASN A 143 -9.36 19.19 -7.18
N GLN A 144 -9.81 18.59 -6.08
CA GLN A 144 -10.27 19.33 -4.90
C GLN A 144 -9.09 19.73 -4.01
N THR A 145 -9.33 20.68 -3.13
CA THR A 145 -8.36 21.10 -2.11
C THR A 145 -8.62 20.38 -0.79
N LEU A 146 -7.62 19.70 -0.24
CA LEU A 146 -7.70 18.94 1.02
C LEU A 146 -6.66 19.43 2.04
N ALA A 147 -7.02 19.42 3.32
CA ALA A 147 -6.09 19.73 4.40
C ALA A 147 -5.12 18.56 4.67
N LEU A 148 -3.84 18.88 4.87
CA LEU A 148 -2.90 17.95 5.49
C LEU A 148 -3.13 17.86 7.00
N ASP A 149 -2.69 16.77 7.60
CA ASP A 149 -2.66 16.64 9.06
C ASP A 149 -1.83 17.77 9.69
N PRO A 150 -2.42 18.61 10.57
CA PRO A 150 -1.71 19.72 11.20
C PRO A 150 -0.57 19.27 12.11
N GLU A 151 -0.59 18.02 12.60
CA GLU A 151 0.51 17.43 13.36
C GLU A 151 1.66 16.97 12.45
N GLY A 152 1.49 17.03 11.12
CA GLY A 152 2.50 16.62 10.15
C GLY A 152 2.81 15.13 10.17
N ARG A 153 1.88 14.30 10.65
CA ARG A 153 2.07 12.85 10.74
C ARG A 153 2.26 12.25 9.34
N VAL A 154 3.27 11.40 9.24
CA VAL A 154 3.57 10.59 8.07
C VAL A 154 3.34 9.14 8.41
N PHE A 155 2.75 8.38 7.49
CA PHE A 155 2.67 6.93 7.60
C PHE A 155 4.01 6.28 7.29
N GLY A 156 4.80 6.87 6.39
CA GLY A 156 6.17 6.44 6.10
C GLY A 156 6.86 7.38 5.12
N GLU A 157 8.18 7.28 5.05
CA GLU A 157 9.01 8.03 4.10
C GLU A 157 10.15 7.18 3.55
N TYR A 158 10.59 7.51 2.33
CA TYR A 158 11.66 6.82 1.64
C TYR A 158 12.44 7.79 0.75
N SER A 159 13.76 7.69 0.77
CA SER A 159 14.66 8.44 -0.11
C SER A 159 15.28 7.48 -1.12
N GLY A 160 15.26 7.86 -2.40
CA GLY A 160 15.75 7.02 -3.50
C GLY A 160 14.64 6.31 -4.27
N ALA A 161 13.43 6.87 -4.29
CA ALA A 161 12.38 6.39 -5.20
C ALA A 161 12.86 6.51 -6.65
N THR A 162 12.37 5.63 -7.52
CA THR A 162 12.73 5.65 -8.95
C THR A 162 11.49 5.79 -9.81
N PHE A 163 11.62 6.49 -10.92
CA PHE A 163 10.53 6.70 -11.88
C PHE A 163 11.04 6.38 -13.28
N ASP A 164 10.38 5.45 -13.98
CA ASP A 164 10.79 4.99 -15.31
C ASP A 164 10.09 5.72 -16.47
N GLY A 165 9.33 6.77 -16.15
CA GLY A 165 8.53 7.54 -17.10
C GLY A 165 7.03 7.23 -17.05
N ALA A 166 6.64 6.06 -16.51
CA ALA A 166 5.23 5.69 -16.32
C ALA A 166 4.94 5.19 -14.90
N THR A 167 5.89 4.48 -14.30
CA THR A 167 5.75 3.82 -13.01
C THR A 167 6.76 4.36 -12.01
N LEU A 168 6.24 4.79 -10.86
CA LEU A 168 7.01 5.08 -9.66
C LEU A 168 7.24 3.79 -8.89
N PHE A 169 8.47 3.55 -8.45
CA PHE A 169 8.85 2.47 -7.54
C PHE A 169 9.45 3.04 -6.26
N VAL A 170 8.97 2.55 -5.11
CA VAL A 170 9.35 3.01 -3.78
C VAL A 170 9.65 1.81 -2.88
N GLY A 171 10.64 1.97 -2.01
CA GLY A 171 10.95 1.05 -0.94
C GLY A 171 12.22 0.25 -1.17
N PRO A 172 12.62 -0.58 -0.18
CA PRO A 172 11.84 -0.95 1.01
C PRO A 172 11.77 0.17 2.06
N MET A 173 10.61 0.33 2.71
CA MET A 173 10.38 1.29 3.82
C MET A 173 9.40 0.72 4.85
N ASP A 174 9.39 1.24 6.07
CA ASP A 174 8.34 0.90 7.03
C ASP A 174 7.17 1.89 6.91
N VAL A 175 5.94 1.37 6.99
CA VAL A 175 4.71 2.15 6.92
C VAL A 175 3.82 1.82 8.10
N ASP A 176 3.54 2.81 8.92
CA ASP A 176 2.54 2.70 9.99
C ASP A 176 1.15 2.95 9.39
N PHE A 177 0.46 1.89 8.99
CA PHE A 177 -0.81 1.96 8.29
C PHE A 177 -2.00 2.01 9.26
N LEU A 178 -3.11 2.63 8.86
CA LEU A 178 -4.36 2.62 9.64
C LEU A 178 -5.36 1.68 8.98
N VAL A 179 -5.81 0.66 9.70
CA VAL A 179 -6.84 -0.29 9.27
C VAL A 179 -8.10 -0.12 10.09
N VAL A 180 -9.27 -0.28 9.46
CA VAL A 180 -10.56 -0.23 10.16
C VAL A 180 -11.09 -1.65 10.34
N VAL A 181 -11.31 -2.04 11.59
CA VAL A 181 -11.94 -3.32 11.96
C VAL A 181 -13.08 -3.03 12.90
N PHE A 182 -14.31 -3.42 12.52
CA PHE A 182 -15.54 -3.10 13.27
C PHE A 182 -15.61 -1.62 13.66
N GLU A 183 -15.41 -0.73 12.68
CA GLU A 183 -15.46 0.73 12.81
C GLU A 183 -14.38 1.37 13.69
N ILE A 184 -13.45 0.59 14.24
CA ILE A 184 -12.32 1.08 15.03
C ILE A 184 -11.07 1.17 14.15
N LEU A 185 -10.35 2.28 14.26
CA LEU A 185 -9.03 2.47 13.65
C LEU A 185 -7.95 1.80 14.49
N TYR A 186 -7.21 0.89 13.87
CA TYR A 186 -6.01 0.25 14.40
C TYR A 186 -4.81 0.71 13.60
N GLN A 187 -3.72 1.02 14.29
CA GLN A 187 -2.43 1.25 13.64
C GLN A 187 -1.72 -0.11 13.51
N VAL A 188 -1.30 -0.44 12.29
CA VAL A 188 -0.58 -1.66 11.96
C VAL A 188 0.70 -1.29 11.24
N ARG A 189 1.84 -1.76 11.72
CA ARG A 189 3.13 -1.51 11.07
C ARG A 189 3.38 -2.53 9.96
N LEU A 190 3.49 -2.03 8.73
CA LEU A 190 3.96 -2.77 7.56
C LEU A 190 5.47 -2.58 7.41
N GLN A 191 6.21 -3.67 7.58
CA GLN A 191 7.67 -3.72 7.45
C GLN A 191 8.07 -4.00 6.01
N HIS A 192 9.24 -3.49 5.61
CA HIS A 192 9.83 -3.73 4.28
C HIS A 192 8.87 -3.45 3.12
N THR A 193 8.00 -2.46 3.30
CA THR A 193 6.96 -2.07 2.36
C THR A 193 7.57 -1.62 1.04
N ARG A 194 7.05 -2.16 -0.05
CA ARG A 194 7.35 -1.74 -1.43
C ARG A 194 6.08 -1.25 -2.08
N ILE A 195 6.20 -0.20 -2.88
CA ILE A 195 5.07 0.44 -3.57
C ILE A 195 5.43 0.63 -5.03
N SER A 196 4.50 0.31 -5.92
CA SER A 196 4.52 0.77 -7.31
C SER A 196 3.28 1.59 -7.61
N ILE A 197 3.42 2.65 -8.41
CA ILE A 197 2.29 3.47 -8.89
C ILE A 197 2.51 3.76 -10.36
N THR A 198 1.61 3.29 -11.21
CA THR A 198 1.57 3.65 -12.63
C THR A 198 0.53 4.74 -12.84
N PHE A 199 0.93 5.85 -13.45
CA PHE A 199 0.04 6.97 -13.75
C PHE A 199 -0.44 6.90 -15.19
N ASP A 200 -1.73 7.16 -15.42
CA ASP A 200 -2.26 7.35 -16.76
C ASP A 200 -2.20 8.82 -17.22
N GLU A 201 -2.61 9.08 -18.46
CA GLU A 201 -2.57 10.42 -19.07
C GLU A 201 -3.43 11.46 -18.34
N THR A 202 -4.38 11.03 -17.51
CA THR A 202 -5.23 11.91 -16.70
C THR A 202 -4.64 12.19 -15.32
N GLY A 203 -3.50 11.57 -14.98
CA GLY A 203 -2.89 11.63 -13.67
C GLY A 203 -3.51 10.68 -12.66
N VAL A 204 -4.47 9.82 -13.04
CA VAL A 204 -4.97 8.79 -12.14
C VAL A 204 -3.88 7.72 -11.96
N GLY A 205 -3.50 7.47 -10.71
CA GLY A 205 -2.51 6.47 -10.35
C GLY A 205 -3.17 5.14 -10.01
N ARG A 206 -2.63 4.03 -10.51
CA ARG A 206 -2.98 2.67 -10.06
C ARG A 206 -1.75 2.02 -9.49
N GLY A 207 -1.87 1.47 -8.29
CA GLY A 207 -0.71 1.02 -7.56
C GLY A 207 -0.91 -0.27 -6.78
N VAL A 208 0.24 -0.81 -6.38
CA VAL A 208 0.37 -1.99 -5.53
C VAL A 208 1.25 -1.60 -4.35
N LEU A 209 0.82 -1.97 -3.15
CA LEU A 209 1.58 -1.86 -1.91
C LEU A 209 1.72 -3.28 -1.35
N ALA A 210 2.95 -3.73 -1.12
CA ALA A 210 3.21 -5.00 -0.45
C ALA A 210 4.11 -4.77 0.76
N GLY A 211 3.88 -5.51 1.85
CA GLY A 211 4.70 -5.42 3.05
C GLY A 211 4.44 -6.60 4.00
N ALA A 212 5.17 -6.63 5.10
CA ALA A 212 5.06 -7.69 6.11
C ALA A 212 4.48 -7.16 7.42
N VAL A 213 3.53 -7.86 8.02
CA VAL A 213 3.00 -7.54 9.36
C VAL A 213 3.42 -8.60 10.36
N ASP A 214 3.85 -8.19 11.54
CA ASP A 214 4.18 -9.13 12.61
C ASP A 214 2.93 -9.89 13.09
N THR A 215 3.05 -11.21 13.22
CA THR A 215 1.95 -12.08 13.67
C THR A 215 1.48 -11.73 15.08
N ALA A 216 2.36 -11.28 15.97
CA ALA A 216 1.98 -10.84 17.31
C ALA A 216 1.13 -9.56 17.27
N GLU A 217 1.41 -8.66 16.31
CA GLU A 217 0.60 -7.46 16.09
C GLU A 217 -0.79 -7.82 15.56
N LEU A 218 -0.88 -8.71 14.56
CA LEU A 218 -2.17 -9.22 14.05
C LEU A 218 -2.99 -9.89 15.16
N ARG A 219 -2.36 -10.68 16.03
CA ARG A 219 -3.02 -11.29 17.19
C ARG A 219 -3.52 -10.26 18.20
N SER A 220 -2.75 -9.20 18.43
CA SER A 220 -3.15 -8.08 19.30
C SER A 220 -4.40 -7.36 18.74
N VAL A 221 -4.42 -7.10 17.42
CA VAL A 221 -5.58 -6.52 16.74
C VAL A 221 -6.77 -7.46 16.82
N ALA A 222 -6.62 -8.74 16.48
CA ALA A 222 -7.69 -9.74 16.53
C ALA A 222 -8.28 -9.88 17.94
N LYS A 223 -7.44 -9.91 18.97
CA LYS A 223 -7.89 -9.92 20.37
C LYS A 223 -8.75 -8.69 20.69
N THR A 224 -8.24 -7.50 20.40
CA THR A 224 -8.92 -6.24 20.75
C THR A 224 -10.21 -6.05 19.96
N ALA A 225 -10.20 -6.39 18.67
CA ALA A 225 -11.38 -6.34 17.81
C ALA A 225 -12.43 -7.37 18.25
N GLY A 226 -12.00 -8.59 18.61
CA GLY A 226 -12.87 -9.65 19.10
C GLY A 226 -13.58 -9.29 20.40
N GLU A 227 -12.84 -8.75 21.38
CA GLU A 227 -13.42 -8.26 22.65
C GLU A 227 -14.48 -7.18 22.43
N ARG A 228 -14.32 -6.33 21.41
CA ARG A 228 -15.29 -5.27 21.06
C ARG A 228 -16.52 -5.81 20.35
N ALA A 229 -16.34 -6.81 19.49
CA ALA A 229 -17.41 -7.40 18.70
C ALA A 229 -18.14 -8.54 19.44
N ASP A 230 -17.71 -8.90 20.65
CA ASP A 230 -18.19 -10.08 21.40
C ASP A 230 -18.01 -11.39 20.60
N ILE A 231 -16.88 -11.49 19.88
CA ILE A 231 -16.50 -12.65 19.06
C ILE A 231 -15.08 -13.06 19.42
N ASP A 232 -14.81 -14.37 19.56
CA ASP A 232 -13.44 -14.87 19.80
C ASP A 232 -12.58 -14.88 18.53
N LEU A 233 -12.30 -13.70 17.97
CA LEU A 233 -11.46 -13.56 16.77
C LEU A 233 -10.03 -14.10 16.99
N LEU A 234 -9.49 -13.98 18.20
CA LEU A 234 -8.16 -14.52 18.49
C LEU A 234 -8.17 -16.05 18.49
N GLY A 235 -9.21 -16.69 19.04
CA GLY A 235 -9.37 -18.14 18.96
C GLY A 235 -9.59 -18.64 17.53
N ILE A 236 -10.23 -17.83 16.68
CA ILE A 236 -10.49 -18.16 15.26
C ILE A 236 -9.23 -17.97 14.39
N LEU A 237 -8.54 -16.84 14.51
CA LEU A 237 -7.48 -16.42 13.59
C LEU A 237 -6.06 -16.58 14.15
N GLY A 238 -5.92 -16.71 15.47
CA GLY A 238 -4.63 -16.60 16.14
C GLY A 238 -3.60 -17.63 15.69
N THR A 239 -4.01 -18.90 15.55
CA THR A 239 -3.14 -19.96 15.02
C THR A 239 -2.94 -19.83 13.52
N ILE A 240 -3.95 -19.36 12.79
CA ILE A 240 -3.89 -19.18 11.33
C ILE A 240 -2.81 -18.16 10.96
N PHE A 241 -2.66 -17.07 11.73
CA PHE A 241 -1.60 -16.09 11.49
C PHE A 241 -0.20 -16.71 11.63
N GLU A 242 0.01 -17.59 12.61
CA GLU A 242 1.28 -18.28 12.81
C GLU A 242 1.52 -19.34 11.74
N ASP A 243 0.49 -20.10 11.39
CA ASP A 243 0.55 -21.17 10.39
C ASP A 243 0.80 -20.64 8.97
N LEU A 244 0.40 -19.41 8.68
CA LEU A 244 0.58 -18.77 7.37
C LEU A 244 1.75 -17.80 7.32
N ALA A 245 2.43 -17.53 8.44
CA ALA A 245 3.60 -16.68 8.45
C ALA A 245 4.67 -17.23 7.49
N ASP A 246 5.17 -16.36 6.63
CA ASP A 246 6.08 -16.66 5.52
C ASP A 246 7.37 -15.84 5.58
N LEU A 247 7.36 -14.74 6.33
CA LEU A 247 8.47 -13.80 6.41
C LEU A 247 9.10 -13.73 7.80
N ASN A 248 10.30 -13.14 7.84
CA ASN A 248 11.08 -12.87 9.05
C ASN A 248 11.30 -14.12 9.91
N GLN A 249 11.92 -15.13 9.30
CA GLN A 249 12.31 -16.35 10.00
C GLN A 249 13.29 -16.06 11.15
N ASP A 250 12.96 -16.53 12.34
CA ASP A 250 13.82 -16.42 13.51
C ASP A 250 14.94 -17.49 13.52
N PRO A 251 15.92 -17.42 14.45
CA PRO A 251 17.00 -18.42 14.52
C PRO A 251 16.55 -19.86 14.79
N THR A 252 15.30 -20.08 15.21
CA THR A 252 14.71 -21.40 15.41
C THR A 252 14.01 -21.95 14.16
N GLY A 253 13.93 -21.14 13.09
CA GLY A 253 13.29 -21.51 11.84
C GLY A 253 11.80 -21.14 11.78
N VAL A 254 11.28 -20.35 12.72
CA VAL A 254 9.87 -19.96 12.76
C VAL A 254 9.68 -18.59 12.12
N CYS A 255 8.81 -18.49 11.12
CA CYS A 255 8.41 -17.21 10.55
C CYS A 255 7.50 -16.45 11.51
N ARG A 256 7.71 -15.14 11.59
CA ARG A 256 7.02 -14.27 12.56
C ARG A 256 6.27 -13.13 11.90
N ALA A 257 6.39 -12.97 10.60
CA ALA A 257 5.65 -11.99 9.84
C ALA A 257 4.87 -12.66 8.71
N LEU A 258 3.74 -12.03 8.38
CA LEU A 258 2.85 -12.42 7.32
C LEU A 258 2.90 -11.37 6.22
N SER A 259 3.22 -11.79 5.00
CA SER A 259 3.18 -10.91 3.84
C SER A 259 1.75 -10.54 3.46
N MET A 260 1.56 -9.32 2.99
CA MET A 260 0.29 -8.86 2.48
C MET A 260 0.46 -7.91 1.31
N VAL A 261 -0.51 -7.93 0.41
CA VAL A 261 -0.59 -7.02 -0.72
C VAL A 261 -1.92 -6.28 -0.72
N ALA A 262 -1.86 -4.98 -0.98
CA ALA A 262 -3.00 -4.14 -1.28
C ALA A 262 -2.84 -3.50 -2.67
N THR A 263 -3.94 -3.36 -3.38
CA THR A 263 -4.06 -2.55 -4.59
C THR A 263 -4.79 -1.27 -4.26
N PHE A 264 -4.41 -0.18 -4.90
CA PHE A 264 -5.04 1.12 -4.69
C PHE A 264 -5.14 1.93 -5.98
N GLU A 265 -5.99 2.94 -5.92
CA GLU A 265 -6.08 3.96 -6.95
C GLU A 265 -5.92 5.33 -6.30
N THR A 266 -5.24 6.25 -6.97
CA THR A 266 -5.04 7.62 -6.53
C THR A 266 -5.52 8.63 -7.55
N VAL A 267 -5.95 9.79 -7.08
CA VAL A 267 -6.36 10.92 -7.94
C VAL A 267 -5.61 12.19 -7.53
N PRO A 268 -5.37 13.12 -8.47
CA PRO A 268 -4.75 14.39 -8.16
C PRO A 268 -5.66 15.24 -7.27
N VAL A 269 -5.06 15.95 -6.32
CA VAL A 269 -5.68 16.91 -5.39
C VAL A 269 -4.71 18.06 -5.12
N PHE A 270 -5.21 19.17 -4.62
CA PHE A 270 -4.41 20.26 -4.07
C PHE A 270 -4.38 20.17 -2.55
N THR A 271 -3.30 20.61 -1.92
CA THR A 271 -3.25 20.70 -0.44
C THR A 271 -2.91 22.08 0.08
N TYR A 272 -3.29 22.34 1.34
CA TYR A 272 -2.96 23.54 2.11
C TYR A 272 -2.52 23.20 3.54
#